data_AF-A0A2V1D7V9-F1
#
_entry.id   AF-A0A2V1D7V9-F1
#
_cell.length_a   1.000
_cell.length_b   1.000
_cell.length_c   1.000
_cell.angle_alpha   90.00
_cell.angle_beta   90.00
_cell.angle_gamma   90.00
#
_symmetry.space_group_name_H-M   'P 1'
#
loop_
_entity.id
_entity.type
_entity.pdbx_description
1 polymer ?
#
loop_
_entity_poly.entity_id
_entity_poly.type
_entity_poly.pdbx_seq_one_letter_code
_entity_poly.pdbx_strand_id
1 'polypeptide(L)'
;GLGRHLWDVPFSTFNVKFLKFGAICLTFYGLSIMFSKISILVLFLRSLPQKPKKAIYTTIIVVVVYSLIGSFHWLFACQPLQKFWDLNITHGSCIEWSKMNIFSGVMNTATDTVILLLPIFMLRKVRLPRWERIGLVLAMMTGGLAASCSSVIRLEATIDMAANSDITWAYVRNGIWWMIEMHIAIVCACLPIWRAFLRKHFPHVVRYTFNTSV
;
A
#
# COMPACT_ATOMS: atom_id res chain seq x y z
N GLY A 1 22.55 -12.38 -6.76
CA GLY A 1 21.59 -12.16 -5.65
C GLY A 1 20.61 -11.06 -6.01
N LEU A 2 19.61 -10.76 -5.17
CA LEU A 2 18.75 -9.58 -5.35
C LEU A 2 19.63 -8.33 -5.55
N GLY A 3 19.42 -7.58 -6.63
CA GLY A 3 20.20 -6.37 -6.95
C GLY A 3 21.44 -6.58 -7.82
N ARG A 4 21.63 -7.76 -8.42
CA ARG A 4 22.54 -7.95 -9.58
C ARG A 4 21.72 -8.31 -10.81
N HIS A 5 22.23 -8.02 -12.01
CA HIS A 5 21.57 -8.37 -13.26
C HIS A 5 21.36 -9.88 -13.35
N LEU A 6 20.29 -10.30 -14.03
CA LEU A 6 19.88 -11.71 -14.08
C LEU A 6 21.00 -12.61 -14.64
N TRP A 7 21.80 -12.10 -15.58
CA TRP A 7 22.94 -12.79 -16.18
C TRP A 7 24.17 -12.93 -15.27
N ASP A 8 24.27 -12.14 -14.19
CA ASP A 8 25.37 -12.23 -13.21
C ASP A 8 25.08 -13.22 -12.06
N VAL A 9 23.90 -13.87 -12.08
CA VAL A 9 23.48 -14.80 -11.04
C VAL A 9 23.43 -16.21 -11.63
N PRO A 10 24.35 -17.12 -11.26
CA PRO A 10 24.35 -18.47 -11.79
C PRO A 10 23.05 -19.20 -11.39
N PHE A 11 22.45 -19.93 -12.34
CA PHE A 11 21.19 -20.68 -12.18
C PHE A 11 21.21 -21.67 -11.00
N SER A 12 22.40 -22.11 -10.56
CA SER A 12 22.59 -22.92 -9.36
C SER A 12 22.23 -22.21 -8.04
N THR A 13 22.17 -20.88 -8.05
CA THR A 13 21.77 -20.05 -6.89
C THR A 13 20.25 -19.84 -6.82
N PHE A 14 19.52 -20.08 -7.92
CA PHE A 14 18.05 -20.14 -7.94
C PHE A 14 17.60 -21.47 -7.34
N ASN A 15 17.93 -21.65 -6.07
CA ASN A 15 17.58 -22.82 -5.30
C ASN A 15 16.10 -22.75 -4.91
N VAL A 16 15.41 -23.89 -4.86
CA VAL A 16 13.99 -24.03 -4.47
C VAL A 16 13.67 -23.26 -3.18
N LYS A 17 14.65 -23.16 -2.27
CA LYS A 17 14.56 -22.40 -1.00
C LYS A 17 14.37 -20.89 -1.20
N PHE A 18 15.03 -20.30 -2.19
CA PHE A 18 14.95 -18.86 -2.46
C PHE A 18 13.57 -18.45 -2.99
N LEU A 19 13.01 -19.24 -3.93
CA LEU A 19 11.66 -19.02 -4.46
C LEU A 19 10.59 -19.19 -3.37
N LYS A 20 10.73 -20.20 -2.50
CA LYS A 20 9.86 -20.38 -1.33
C LYS A 20 9.92 -19.20 -0.36
N PHE A 21 11.12 -18.71 -0.05
CA PHE A 21 11.28 -17.57 0.85
C PHE A 21 10.68 -16.28 0.25
N GLY A 22 10.89 -16.05 -1.05
CA GLY A 22 10.30 -14.92 -1.77
C GLY A 22 8.76 -14.92 -1.74
N ALA A 23 8.14 -16.08 -1.94
CA ALA A 23 6.69 -16.23 -1.87
C ALA A 23 6.13 -15.95 -0.46
N ILE A 24 6.83 -16.42 0.58
CA ILE A 24 6.49 -16.13 1.98
C ILE A 24 6.57 -14.61 2.23
N CYS A 25 7.68 -13.96 1.85
CA CYS A 25 7.85 -12.53 2.00
C CYS A 25 6.73 -11.73 1.31
N LEU A 26 6.35 -12.12 0.09
CA LEU A 26 5.29 -11.46 -0.67
C LEU A 26 3.92 -11.60 0.03
N THR A 27 3.65 -12.77 0.63
CA THR A 27 2.43 -13.02 1.42
C THR A 27 2.37 -12.12 2.65
N PHE A 28 3.47 -12.02 3.40
CA PHE A 28 3.55 -11.14 4.58
C PHE A 28 3.41 -9.67 4.22
N TYR A 29 3.98 -9.25 3.08
CA TYR A 29 3.81 -7.90 2.57
C TYR A 29 2.33 -7.58 2.26
N GLY A 30 1.64 -8.47 1.54
CA GLY A 30 0.21 -8.31 1.24
C GLY A 30 -0.66 -8.24 2.51
N LEU A 31 -0.38 -9.07 3.50
CA LEU A 31 -1.06 -9.03 4.80
C LEU A 31 -0.77 -7.74 5.58
N SER A 32 0.48 -7.27 5.57
CA SER A 32 0.87 -6.01 6.23
C SER A 32 0.10 -4.80 5.67
N ILE A 33 -0.05 -4.74 4.34
CA ILE A 33 -0.88 -3.74 3.67
C ILE A 33 -2.33 -3.84 4.13
N MET A 34 -2.89 -5.04 4.11
CA MET A 34 -4.28 -5.28 4.50
C MET A 34 -4.54 -4.76 5.92
N PHE A 35 -3.70 -5.14 6.89
CA PHE A 35 -3.85 -4.69 8.28
C PHE A 35 -3.68 -3.17 8.42
N SER A 36 -2.73 -2.58 7.70
CA SER A 36 -2.50 -1.13 7.71
C SER A 36 -3.73 -0.37 7.22
N LYS A 37 -4.32 -0.80 6.09
CA LYS A 37 -5.55 -0.19 5.56
C LYS A 37 -6.72 -0.34 6.53
N ILE A 38 -6.96 -1.56 7.04
CA ILE A 38 -8.03 -1.81 8.01
C ILE A 38 -7.88 -0.90 9.24
N SER A 39 -6.66 -0.74 9.77
CA SER A 39 -6.38 0.14 10.90
C SER A 39 -6.82 1.60 10.62
N ILE A 40 -6.50 2.12 9.43
CA ILE A 40 -6.90 3.47 9.00
C ILE A 40 -8.43 3.59 8.88
N LEU A 41 -9.11 2.62 8.26
CA LEU A 41 -10.57 2.65 8.13
C LEU A 41 -11.28 2.55 9.49
N VAL A 42 -10.76 1.74 10.41
CA VAL A 42 -11.26 1.63 11.78
C VAL A 42 -11.03 2.94 12.54
N LEU A 43 -9.89 3.60 12.34
CA LEU A 43 -9.62 4.93 12.90
C LEU A 43 -10.62 5.97 12.40
N PHE A 44 -11.00 5.94 11.11
CA PHE A 44 -12.05 6.79 10.55
C PHE A 44 -13.43 6.47 11.13
N LEU A 45 -13.75 5.19 11.35
CA LEU A 45 -14.96 4.80 12.06
C LEU A 45 -14.97 5.33 13.49
N ARG A 46 -13.84 5.33 14.20
CA ARG A 46 -13.79 5.77 15.60
C ARG A 46 -13.83 7.30 15.74
N SER A 47 -13.10 8.00 14.89
CA SER A 47 -12.81 9.44 15.08
C SER A 47 -13.91 10.36 14.55
N LEU A 48 -14.75 9.90 13.60
CA LEU A 48 -15.67 10.79 12.88
C LEU A 48 -17.13 10.62 13.34
N PRO A 49 -17.81 11.70 13.77
CA PRO A 49 -19.19 11.65 14.24
C PRO A 49 -20.22 11.46 13.10
N GLN A 50 -20.00 12.09 11.94
CA GLN A 50 -20.82 11.88 10.74
C GLN A 50 -20.10 10.97 9.75
N LYS A 51 -20.29 9.65 9.89
CA LYS A 51 -19.58 8.63 9.12
C LYS A 51 -20.45 7.88 8.12
N PRO A 52 -20.05 7.79 6.83
CA PRO A 52 -20.72 6.92 5.86
C PRO A 52 -20.34 5.47 6.15
N LYS A 53 -20.94 4.90 7.21
CA LYS A 53 -20.64 3.54 7.71
C LYS A 53 -20.65 2.51 6.56
N LYS A 54 -21.67 2.57 5.69
CA LYS A 54 -21.81 1.68 4.53
C LYS A 54 -20.58 1.73 3.62
N ALA A 55 -20.15 2.93 3.19
CA ALA A 55 -18.99 3.09 2.32
C ALA A 55 -17.71 2.54 2.97
N ILE A 56 -17.51 2.81 4.27
CA ILE A 56 -16.31 2.33 4.98
C ILE A 56 -16.32 0.80 5.08
N TYR A 57 -17.42 0.17 5.48
CA TYR A 57 -17.51 -1.29 5.53
C TYR A 57 -17.34 -1.92 4.15
N THR A 58 -17.91 -1.33 3.08
CA THR A 58 -17.69 -1.79 1.71
C THR A 58 -16.22 -1.74 1.33
N THR A 59 -15.51 -0.65 1.64
CA THR A 59 -14.07 -0.55 1.36
C THR A 59 -13.26 -1.56 2.17
N ILE A 60 -13.61 -1.83 3.44
CA ILE A 60 -12.96 -2.90 4.23
C ILE A 60 -13.11 -4.26 3.54
N ILE A 61 -14.32 -4.61 3.13
CA ILE A 61 -14.60 -5.90 2.48
C ILE A 61 -13.79 -6.02 1.19
N VAL A 62 -13.81 -4.98 0.35
CA VAL A 62 -13.03 -4.96 -0.90
C VAL A 62 -11.55 -5.16 -0.60
N VAL A 63 -10.99 -4.42 0.37
CA VAL A 63 -9.58 -4.51 0.76
C VAL A 63 -9.19 -5.92 1.21
N VAL A 64 -10.01 -6.52 2.08
CA VAL A 64 -9.76 -7.88 2.57
C VAL A 64 -9.80 -8.89 1.43
N VAL A 65 -10.82 -8.83 0.58
CA VAL A 65 -11.00 -9.79 -0.51
C VAL A 65 -9.84 -9.74 -1.50
N TYR A 66 -9.49 -8.57 -2.04
CA TYR A 66 -8.41 -8.52 -3.02
C TYR A 66 -7.04 -8.81 -2.39
N SER A 67 -6.81 -8.41 -1.13
CA SER A 67 -5.52 -8.63 -0.47
C SER A 67 -5.30 -10.10 -0.14
N LEU A 68 -6.34 -10.82 0.27
CA LEU A 68 -6.26 -12.28 0.47
C LEU A 68 -6.03 -13.01 -0.85
N ILE A 69 -6.74 -12.63 -1.91
CA ILE A 69 -6.52 -13.20 -3.24
C ILE A 69 -5.08 -12.96 -3.69
N GLY A 70 -4.58 -11.72 -3.62
CA GLY A 70 -3.21 -11.39 -4.00
C GLY A 70 -2.14 -12.10 -3.15
N SER A 71 -2.38 -12.25 -1.85
CA SER A 71 -1.42 -12.88 -0.92
C SER A 71 -1.34 -14.40 -1.10
N PHE A 72 -2.45 -15.06 -1.40
CA PHE A 72 -2.51 -16.53 -1.49
C PHE A 72 -2.57 -17.06 -2.93
N HIS A 73 -2.63 -16.18 -3.94
CA HIS A 73 -2.72 -16.60 -5.34
C HIS A 73 -1.58 -17.52 -5.76
N TRP A 74 -0.36 -17.32 -5.26
CA TRP A 74 0.81 -18.13 -5.62
C TRP A 74 0.64 -19.62 -5.28
N LEU A 75 -0.18 -19.97 -4.27
CA LEU A 75 -0.51 -21.36 -3.92
C LEU A 75 -1.35 -22.08 -4.99
N PHE A 76 -2.04 -21.32 -5.83
CA PHE A 76 -2.90 -21.83 -6.90
C PHE A 76 -2.41 -21.39 -8.29
N ALA A 77 -1.28 -20.69 -8.36
CA ALA A 77 -0.81 -20.05 -9.59
C ALA A 77 -0.33 -21.05 -10.64
N CYS A 78 0.16 -22.23 -10.25
CA CYS A 78 0.64 -23.27 -11.17
C CYS A 78 -0.07 -24.61 -10.95
N GLN A 79 -0.36 -25.29 -12.06
CA GLN A 79 -0.86 -26.66 -12.11
C GLN A 79 0.16 -27.49 -12.92
N PRO A 80 1.01 -28.32 -12.28
CA PRO A 80 1.10 -28.62 -10.84
C PRO A 80 1.83 -27.54 -10.03
N LEU A 81 1.48 -27.39 -8.75
CA LEU A 81 2.07 -26.41 -7.83
C LEU A 81 3.59 -26.53 -7.71
N GLN A 82 4.13 -27.74 -7.91
CA GLN A 82 5.57 -28.02 -7.89
C GLN A 82 6.36 -27.21 -8.92
N LYS A 83 5.72 -26.86 -10.05
CA LYS A 83 6.33 -26.03 -11.10
C LYS A 83 6.66 -24.61 -10.63
N PHE A 84 6.02 -24.13 -9.55
CA PHE A 84 6.34 -22.82 -8.99
C PHE A 84 7.75 -22.75 -8.37
N TRP A 85 8.25 -23.86 -7.81
CA TRP A 85 9.53 -23.88 -7.10
C TRP A 85 10.57 -24.83 -7.72
N ASP A 86 10.14 -25.76 -8.58
CA ASP A 86 11.00 -26.66 -9.33
C ASP A 86 10.92 -26.34 -10.83
N LEU A 87 11.92 -25.61 -11.30
CA LEU A 87 12.04 -25.15 -12.69
C LEU A 87 12.35 -26.29 -13.67
N ASN A 88 12.66 -27.49 -13.18
CA ASN A 88 12.94 -28.66 -14.01
C ASN A 88 11.66 -29.32 -14.56
N ILE A 89 10.49 -28.95 -14.03
CA ILE A 89 9.19 -29.46 -14.48
C ILE A 89 8.66 -28.57 -15.62
N THR A 90 8.81 -29.04 -16.85
CA THR A 90 8.33 -28.34 -18.06
C THR A 90 6.83 -28.50 -18.31
N HIS A 91 6.21 -29.59 -17.84
CA HIS A 91 4.78 -29.85 -18.02
C HIS A 91 3.89 -29.03 -17.07
N GLY A 92 2.77 -28.51 -17.58
CA GLY A 92 1.78 -27.76 -16.80
C GLY A 92 1.63 -26.29 -17.21
N SER A 93 0.54 -25.67 -16.78
CA SER A 93 0.23 -24.26 -17.05
C SER A 93 0.34 -23.43 -15.76
N CYS A 94 0.86 -22.22 -15.89
CA CYS A 94 0.95 -21.25 -14.81
C CYS A 94 0.24 -19.97 -15.21
N ILE A 95 -0.41 -19.33 -14.24
CA ILE A 95 -1.01 -18.02 -14.40
C ILE A 95 0.11 -16.98 -14.58
N GLU A 96 -0.10 -16.06 -15.50
CA GLU A 96 0.88 -15.04 -15.85
C GLU A 96 1.06 -14.06 -14.69
N TRP A 97 2.20 -14.15 -14.02
CA TRP A 97 2.51 -13.42 -12.79
C TRP A 97 2.43 -11.89 -12.98
N SER A 98 2.79 -11.39 -14.15
CA SER A 98 2.71 -9.97 -14.52
C SER A 98 1.27 -9.44 -14.47
N LYS A 99 0.30 -10.20 -15.02
CA LYS A 99 -1.11 -9.79 -15.05
C LYS A 99 -1.69 -9.68 -13.64
N MET A 100 -1.37 -10.64 -12.76
CA MET A 100 -1.85 -10.61 -11.39
C MET A 100 -1.22 -9.47 -10.57
N ASN A 101 0.07 -9.17 -10.78
CA ASN A 101 0.72 -8.03 -10.13
C ASN A 101 0.15 -6.69 -10.59
N ILE A 102 -0.12 -6.53 -11.88
CA ILE A 102 -0.76 -5.32 -12.42
C ILE A 102 -2.15 -5.16 -11.79
N PHE A 103 -2.96 -6.21 -11.76
CA PHE A 103 -4.29 -6.19 -11.12
C PHE A 103 -4.20 -5.80 -9.64
N SER A 104 -3.29 -6.43 -8.90
CA SER A 104 -3.09 -6.14 -7.47
C SER A 104 -2.60 -4.71 -7.24
N GLY A 105 -1.70 -4.22 -8.09
CA GLY A 105 -1.20 -2.85 -8.05
C GLY A 105 -2.31 -1.82 -8.31
N VAL A 106 -3.14 -2.04 -9.33
CA VAL A 106 -4.29 -1.16 -9.64
C VAL A 106 -5.28 -1.14 -8.49
N MET A 107 -5.66 -2.31 -7.95
CA MET A 107 -6.60 -2.39 -6.81
C MET A 107 -6.02 -1.73 -5.56
N ASN A 108 -4.73 -1.90 -5.30
CA ASN A 108 -4.08 -1.26 -4.18
C ASN A 108 -4.10 0.28 -4.32
N THR A 109 -3.70 0.80 -5.48
CA THR A 109 -3.70 2.25 -5.78
C THR A 109 -5.12 2.84 -5.72
N ALA A 110 -6.11 2.14 -6.27
CA ALA A 110 -7.50 2.58 -6.26
C ALA A 110 -8.04 2.68 -4.83
N THR A 111 -7.78 1.67 -4.00
CA THR A 111 -8.22 1.68 -2.60
C THR A 111 -7.50 2.73 -1.77
N ASP A 112 -6.21 3.01 -2.02
CA ASP A 112 -5.48 4.09 -1.35
C ASP A 112 -6.07 5.47 -1.70
N THR A 113 -6.43 5.68 -2.97
CA THR A 113 -7.09 6.91 -3.41
C THR A 113 -8.45 7.10 -2.76
N VAL A 114 -9.25 6.02 -2.63
CA VAL A 114 -10.54 6.07 -1.94
C VAL A 114 -10.36 6.42 -0.46
N ILE A 115 -9.40 5.81 0.23
CA ILE A 115 -9.12 6.06 1.65
C ILE A 115 -8.69 7.51 1.89
N LEU A 116 -7.92 8.08 0.96
CA LEU A 116 -7.47 9.46 0.96
C LEU A 116 -8.60 10.47 0.73
N LEU A 117 -9.50 10.19 -0.20
CA LEU A 117 -10.63 11.07 -0.52
C LEU A 117 -11.73 11.03 0.56
N LEU A 118 -11.86 9.90 1.26
CA LEU A 118 -12.85 9.70 2.31
C LEU A 118 -12.88 10.83 3.38
N PRO A 119 -11.78 11.17 4.06
CA PRO A 119 -11.76 12.24 5.06
C PRO A 119 -12.07 13.61 4.45
N ILE A 120 -11.63 13.90 3.22
CA ILE A 120 -11.89 15.18 2.54
C ILE A 120 -13.40 15.36 2.33
N PHE A 121 -14.08 14.32 1.85
CA PHE A 121 -15.53 14.35 1.65
C PHE A 121 -16.29 14.51 2.97
N MET A 122 -15.83 13.82 4.02
CA MET A 122 -16.45 13.85 5.34
C MET A 122 -16.25 15.20 6.05
N LEU A 123 -15.07 15.82 5.93
CA LEU A 123 -14.76 17.13 6.50
C LEU A 123 -15.58 18.27 5.88
N ARG A 124 -16.14 18.10 4.68
CA ARG A 124 -17.04 19.10 4.10
C ARG A 124 -18.34 19.28 4.89
N LYS A 125 -18.81 18.25 5.58
CA LYS A 125 -20.07 18.28 6.35
C LYS A 125 -19.90 18.69 7.82
N VAL A 126 -18.67 18.64 8.36
CA VAL A 126 -18.42 18.92 9.78
C VAL A 126 -18.09 20.40 10.00
N ARG A 127 -18.76 21.04 10.97
CA ARG A 127 -18.52 22.42 11.40
C ARG A 127 -17.29 22.49 12.33
N LEU A 128 -16.10 22.52 11.76
CA LEU A 128 -14.84 22.81 12.47
C LEU A 128 -14.43 24.28 12.25
N PRO A 129 -13.69 24.91 13.19
CA PRO A 129 -13.11 26.23 12.97
C PRO A 129 -12.18 26.21 11.74
N ARG A 130 -12.24 27.27 10.92
CA ARG A 130 -11.66 27.29 9.55
C ARG A 130 -10.18 26.93 9.52
N TRP A 131 -9.39 27.49 10.44
CA TRP A 131 -7.95 27.24 10.54
C TRP A 131 -7.61 25.80 10.94
N GLU A 132 -8.40 25.23 11.86
CA GLU A 132 -8.25 23.83 12.24
C GLU A 132 -8.60 22.91 11.06
N ARG A 133 -9.62 23.25 10.26
CA ARG A 133 -9.98 22.47 9.07
C ARG A 133 -8.88 22.51 8.01
N ILE A 134 -8.31 23.70 7.75
CA ILE A 134 -7.26 23.89 6.74
C ILE A 134 -6.02 23.05 7.06
N GLY A 135 -5.52 23.09 8.30
CA GLY A 135 -4.33 22.31 8.67
C GLY A 135 -4.52 20.79 8.55
N LEU A 136 -5.73 20.28 8.80
CA LEU A 136 -6.01 18.84 8.69
C LEU A 136 -6.10 18.44 7.22
N VAL A 137 -6.80 19.24 6.42
CA VAL A 137 -6.96 18.99 4.98
C VAL A 137 -5.61 19.08 4.28
N LEU A 138 -4.79 20.09 4.58
CA LEU A 138 -3.45 20.21 3.98
C LEU A 138 -2.56 19.03 4.33
N ALA A 139 -2.49 18.63 5.61
CA ALA A 139 -1.67 17.50 6.05
C ALA A 139 -2.12 16.16 5.41
N MET A 140 -3.43 15.95 5.26
CA MET A 140 -3.95 14.75 4.58
C MET A 140 -3.79 14.82 3.06
N MET A 141 -3.91 16.00 2.45
CA MET A 141 -3.73 16.18 1.01
C MET A 141 -2.28 16.02 0.60
N THR A 142 -1.30 16.59 1.33
CA THR A 142 0.12 16.45 0.98
C THR A 142 0.58 15.01 1.08
N GLY A 143 0.25 14.35 2.20
CA GLY A 143 0.55 12.95 2.41
C GLY A 143 -0.18 12.03 1.43
N GLY A 144 -1.43 12.37 1.11
CA GLY A 144 -2.22 11.66 0.13
C GLY A 144 -1.68 11.78 -1.29
N LEU A 145 -1.29 12.98 -1.72
CA LEU A 145 -0.67 13.22 -3.03
C LEU A 145 0.64 12.44 -3.13
N ALA A 146 1.47 12.45 -2.08
CA ALA A 146 2.71 11.67 -2.04
C ALA A 146 2.43 10.16 -2.18
N ALA A 147 1.45 9.63 -1.46
CA ALA A 147 1.06 8.22 -1.56
C ALA A 147 0.49 7.87 -2.95
N SER A 148 -0.31 8.76 -3.53
CA SER A 148 -0.90 8.58 -4.88
C SER A 148 0.20 8.58 -5.94
N CYS A 149 1.14 9.51 -5.88
CA CYS A 149 2.30 9.55 -6.76
C CYS A 149 3.16 8.29 -6.63
N SER A 150 3.46 7.82 -5.40
CA SER A 150 4.21 6.57 -5.23
C SER A 150 3.49 5.35 -5.81
N SER A 151 2.16 5.31 -5.68
CA SER A 151 1.32 4.27 -6.24
C SER A 151 1.34 4.23 -7.77
N VAL A 152 1.35 5.39 -8.43
CA VAL A 152 1.46 5.50 -9.90
C VAL A 152 2.85 5.06 -10.37
N ILE A 153 3.91 5.52 -9.71
CA ILE A 153 5.29 5.15 -10.08
C ILE A 153 5.52 3.63 -9.91
N ARG A 154 4.91 3.02 -8.89
CA ARG A 154 4.92 1.56 -8.71
C ARG A 154 4.21 0.83 -9.87
N LEU A 155 3.08 1.35 -10.33
CA LEU A 155 2.34 0.75 -11.46
C LEU A 155 3.20 0.76 -12.72
N GLU A 156 3.81 1.89 -13.03
CA GLU A 156 4.78 2.02 -14.14
C GLU A 156 5.95 1.05 -13.98
N ALA A 157 6.55 0.97 -12.78
CA ALA A 157 7.64 0.03 -12.51
C ALA A 157 7.21 -1.45 -12.66
N THR A 158 5.95 -1.78 -12.40
CA THR A 158 5.40 -3.13 -12.58
C THR A 158 5.15 -3.45 -14.05
N ILE A 159 4.71 -2.47 -14.84
CA ILE A 159 4.56 -2.58 -16.30
C ILE A 159 5.94 -2.74 -16.94
N ASP A 160 6.92 -1.93 -16.54
CA ASP A 160 8.31 -2.06 -16.97
C ASP A 160 8.91 -3.43 -16.62
N MET A 161 8.59 -3.97 -15.44
CA MET A 161 9.04 -5.31 -15.05
C MET A 161 8.42 -6.40 -15.94
N ALA A 162 7.20 -6.20 -16.44
CA ALA A 162 6.56 -7.13 -17.36
C ALA A 162 7.17 -7.07 -18.78
N ALA A 163 7.74 -5.92 -19.17
CA ALA A 163 8.31 -5.70 -20.49
C ALA A 163 9.83 -6.00 -20.58
N ASN A 164 10.57 -5.88 -19.48
CA ASN A 164 12.03 -6.03 -19.45
C ASN A 164 12.48 -7.43 -19.02
N SER A 165 13.53 -7.95 -19.67
CA SER A 165 14.16 -9.24 -19.35
C SER A 165 14.91 -9.27 -18.00
N ASP A 166 15.18 -8.10 -17.41
CA ASP A 166 15.90 -7.93 -16.14
C ASP A 166 14.98 -7.91 -14.91
N ILE A 167 14.29 -9.02 -14.67
CA ILE A 167 13.37 -9.17 -13.53
C ILE A 167 14.06 -8.89 -12.18
N THR A 168 15.33 -9.25 -12.01
CA THR A 168 16.06 -9.13 -10.73
C THR A 168 16.37 -7.68 -10.37
N TRP A 169 16.65 -6.84 -11.36
CA TRP A 169 16.95 -5.42 -11.14
C TRP A 169 15.67 -4.59 -10.93
N ALA A 170 14.65 -4.87 -11.75
CA ALA A 170 13.35 -4.23 -11.63
C ALA A 170 12.66 -4.56 -10.30
N TYR A 171 12.83 -5.78 -9.78
CA TYR A 171 12.27 -6.21 -8.49
C TYR A 171 12.81 -5.39 -7.30
N VAL A 172 14.12 -5.09 -7.28
CA VAL A 172 14.71 -4.24 -6.21
C VAL A 172 14.15 -2.84 -6.26
N ARG A 173 14.05 -2.25 -7.46
CA ARG A 173 13.46 -0.93 -7.64
C ARG A 173 12.01 -0.88 -7.16
N ASN A 174 11.22 -1.91 -7.49
CA ASN A 174 9.84 -2.03 -7.02
C ASN A 174 9.75 -2.16 -5.48
N GLY A 175 10.64 -2.95 -4.88
CA GLY A 175 10.69 -3.11 -3.41
C GLY A 175 11.01 -1.83 -2.65
N ILE A 176 11.85 -0.95 -3.19
CA ILE A 176 12.13 0.37 -2.60
C ILE A 176 10.86 1.24 -2.60
N TRP A 177 10.13 1.26 -3.72
CA TRP A 177 8.87 1.99 -3.83
C TRP A 177 7.81 1.45 -2.86
N TRP A 178 7.73 0.14 -2.69
CA TRP A 178 6.86 -0.48 -1.69
C TRP A 178 7.17 -0.01 -0.27
N MET A 179 8.45 0.07 0.10
CA MET A 179 8.84 0.58 1.42
C MET A 179 8.46 2.05 1.60
N ILE A 180 8.77 2.91 0.63
CA ILE A 180 8.46 4.34 0.69
C ILE A 180 6.95 4.56 0.86
N GLU A 181 6.14 3.86 0.08
CA GLU A 181 4.67 3.92 0.14
C GLU A 181 4.13 3.54 1.52
N MET A 182 4.62 2.44 2.12
CA MET A 182 4.22 2.03 3.47
C MET A 182 4.55 3.10 4.51
N HIS A 183 5.75 3.67 4.46
CA HIS A 183 6.18 4.68 5.43
C HIS A 183 5.35 5.96 5.30
N ILE A 184 5.11 6.43 4.07
CA ILE A 184 4.26 7.60 3.82
C ILE A 184 2.84 7.33 4.33
N ALA A 185 2.26 6.16 4.03
CA ALA A 185 0.92 5.80 4.48
C ALA A 185 0.80 5.78 6.02
N ILE A 186 1.80 5.23 6.73
CA ILE A 186 1.82 5.21 8.20
C ILE A 186 1.93 6.64 8.76
N VAL A 187 2.82 7.47 8.22
CA VAL A 187 2.95 8.87 8.64
C VAL A 187 1.62 9.59 8.46
N CYS A 188 0.98 9.43 7.30
CA CYS A 188 -0.34 10.02 7.01
C CYS A 188 -1.43 9.57 7.98
N ALA A 189 -1.44 8.29 8.36
CA ALA A 189 -2.39 7.73 9.31
C ALA A 189 -2.21 8.29 10.74
N CYS A 190 -0.98 8.62 11.11
CA CYS A 190 -0.63 9.14 12.44
C CYS A 190 -0.91 10.65 12.58
N LEU A 191 -0.88 11.43 11.49
CA LEU A 191 -1.08 12.89 11.52
C LEU A 191 -2.34 13.36 12.25
N PRO A 192 -3.54 12.76 12.06
CA PRO A 192 -4.76 13.16 12.77
C PRO A 192 -4.67 12.92 14.29
N ILE A 193 -4.06 11.81 14.69
CA ILE A 193 -3.90 11.43 16.11
C ILE A 193 -2.89 12.35 16.78
N TRP A 194 -1.75 12.58 16.11
CA TRP A 194 -0.67 13.41 16.63
C TRP A 194 -1.15 14.84 16.87
N ARG A 195 -1.97 15.36 15.97
CA ARG A 195 -2.63 16.64 16.17
C ARG A 195 -3.58 16.67 17.36
N ALA A 196 -4.42 15.64 17.52
CA ALA A 196 -5.32 15.55 18.68
C ALA A 196 -4.54 15.49 20.00
N PHE A 197 -3.39 14.80 20.00
CA PHE A 197 -2.48 14.71 21.13
C PHE A 197 -1.82 16.04 21.47
N LEU A 198 -1.27 16.75 20.47
CA LEU A 198 -0.63 18.06 20.64
C LEU A 198 -1.61 19.09 21.21
N ARG A 199 -2.87 19.09 20.74
CA ARG A 199 -3.90 19.99 21.29
C ARG A 199 -4.24 19.71 22.75
N LYS A 200 -4.17 18.45 23.18
CA LYS A 200 -4.52 18.03 24.55
C LYS A 200 -3.39 18.28 25.55
N HIS A 201 -2.14 18.00 25.19
CA HIS A 201 -1.00 18.03 26.13
C HIS A 201 -0.12 19.27 25.98
N PHE A 202 -0.10 19.92 24.80
CA PHE A 202 0.71 21.11 24.53
C PHE A 202 -0.14 22.24 23.91
N PRO A 203 -1.18 22.72 24.61
CA PRO A 203 -2.07 23.77 24.09
C PRO A 203 -1.31 25.07 23.76
N HIS A 204 -0.19 25.34 24.44
CA HIS A 204 0.61 26.54 24.22
C HIS A 204 1.36 26.54 22.88
N VAL A 205 1.85 25.38 22.42
CA VAL A 205 2.57 25.25 21.13
C VAL A 205 1.62 25.42 19.95
N VAL A 206 0.41 24.84 20.05
CA VAL A 206 -0.64 24.99 19.02
C VAL A 206 -1.13 26.43 18.92
N ARG A 207 -1.14 27.18 20.04
CA ARG A 207 -1.53 28.60 20.07
C ARG A 207 -0.52 29.49 19.35
N TYR A 208 0.78 29.20 19.43
CA TYR A 208 1.82 30.00 18.74
C TYR A 208 1.79 29.84 17.21
N THR A 209 1.50 28.65 16.67
CA THR A 209 1.48 28.44 15.21
C THR A 209 0.29 29.12 14.50
N PHE A 210 -0.80 29.42 15.21
CA PHE A 210 -2.00 30.06 14.64
C PHE A 210 -2.19 31.53 15.04
N ASN A 211 -1.33 32.09 15.88
CA ASN A 211 -1.38 33.53 16.24
C ASN A 211 -0.43 34.40 15.40
N THR A 212 0.26 33.84 14.40
CA THR A 212 1.06 34.58 13.43
C THR A 212 0.30 34.78 12.11
N SER A 213 -0.86 35.43 12.17
CA SER A 213 -1.36 36.26 11.07
C SER A 213 -2.34 37.25 11.68
N VAL A 214 -1.87 38.49 11.79
CA VAL A 214 -2.64 39.69 12.16
C VAL A 214 -3.91 39.80 11.33
#